data_AF-A0A814S7F8-F1
#
_entry.id   AF-A0A814S7F8-F1
#
_cell.length_a   1.000
_cell.length_b   1.000
_cell.length_c   1.000
_cell.angle_alpha   90.00
_cell.angle_beta   90.00
_cell.angle_gamma   90.00
#
_symmetry.space_group_name_H-M   'P 1'
#
loop_
_entity.id
_entity.type
_entity.pdbx_description
1 polymer ?
#
loop_
_entity_poly.entity_id
_entity_poly.type
_entity_poly.pdbx_seq_one_letter_code
_entity_poly.pdbx_strand_id
1 'polypeptide(L)'
;MHRILFPQEARCLYDWNGQTISKCALDKLQVGCIVRCIIRNESSEQVIWEALYFEILKIKDGTFWGKTLDIYRLGEDVIGLPTNTIFTFRKNHIAEIPIMWQPSYIRKNLSKYLVQ
;
A
#
# COMPACT_ATOMS: atom_id res chain seq x y z
N MET A 1 -8.78 4.31 21.72
CA MET A 1 -9.44 4.06 20.41
C MET A 1 -8.49 4.54 19.32
N HIS A 2 -8.14 3.69 18.36
CA HIS A 2 -7.24 4.06 17.26
C HIS A 2 -8.03 4.66 16.10
N ARG A 3 -7.61 5.82 15.61
CA ARG A 3 -8.11 6.42 14.38
C ARG A 3 -7.06 6.26 13.30
N ILE A 4 -7.37 5.45 12.28
CA ILE A 4 -6.49 5.22 11.14
C ILE A 4 -6.84 6.18 10.02
N LEU A 5 -5.86 6.96 9.60
CA LEU A 5 -5.97 7.90 8.50
C LEU A 5 -4.98 7.51 7.40
N PHE A 6 -5.44 7.63 6.16
CA PHE A 6 -4.55 7.61 5.01
C PHE A 6 -4.18 9.06 4.68
N PRO A 7 -2.93 9.47 4.92
CA PRO A 7 -2.43 10.82 4.65
C PRO A 7 -2.49 11.16 3.16
N GLN A 8 -2.37 12.45 2.85
CA GLN A 8 -2.46 13.01 1.49
C GLN A 8 -1.49 12.35 0.49
N GLU A 9 -1.83 12.52 -0.80
CA GLU A 9 -1.30 11.76 -1.94
C GLU A 9 0.20 11.45 -1.89
N ALA A 10 0.53 10.20 -2.17
CA ALA A 10 1.91 9.81 -2.47
C ALA A 10 2.41 10.61 -3.69
N ARG A 11 3.40 11.49 -3.45
CA ARG A 11 3.98 12.33 -4.52
C ARG A 11 4.66 11.48 -5.58
N CYS A 12 5.41 10.48 -5.14
CA CYS A 12 6.14 9.54 -5.97
C CYS A 12 5.68 8.12 -5.65
N LEU A 13 5.76 7.25 -6.65
CA LEU A 13 5.46 5.83 -6.53
C LEU A 13 6.74 5.05 -6.79
N TYR A 14 7.07 4.11 -5.90
CA TYR A 14 8.31 3.35 -5.99
C TYR A 14 8.05 1.85 -6.06
N ASP A 15 9.02 1.12 -6.57
CA ASP A 15 9.18 -0.31 -6.30
C ASP A 15 9.98 -0.51 -5.00
N TRP A 16 9.91 -1.71 -4.44
CA TRP A 16 10.68 -2.12 -3.26
C TRP A 16 12.18 -1.87 -3.41
N ASN A 17 12.72 -1.99 -4.64
CA ASN A 17 14.15 -1.76 -4.93
C ASN A 17 14.50 -0.26 -5.06
N GLY A 18 13.61 0.66 -4.70
CA GLY A 18 13.84 2.11 -4.80
C GLY A 18 13.69 2.68 -6.22
N GLN A 19 13.30 1.86 -7.20
CA GLN A 19 13.07 2.32 -8.57
C GLN A 19 11.76 3.12 -8.65
N THR A 20 11.75 4.20 -9.42
CA THR A 20 10.52 4.98 -9.62
C THR A 20 9.57 4.23 -10.55
N ILE A 21 8.28 4.22 -10.21
CA ILE A 21 7.20 3.66 -11.03
C ILE A 21 6.31 4.82 -11.51
N SER A 22 5.93 4.79 -12.78
CA SER A 22 4.92 5.70 -13.32
C SER A 22 3.58 5.53 -12.61
N LYS A 23 2.92 6.65 -12.25
CA LYS A 23 1.58 6.63 -11.61
C LYS A 23 0.52 5.91 -12.45
N CYS A 24 0.72 5.77 -13.77
CA CYS A 24 -0.16 4.99 -14.65
C CYS A 24 -0.22 3.49 -14.25
N ALA A 25 0.77 2.98 -13.50
CA ALA A 25 0.74 1.63 -12.96
C ALA A 25 -0.42 1.39 -11.97
N LEU A 26 -0.88 2.45 -11.29
CA LEU A 26 -1.99 2.35 -10.34
C LEU A 26 -3.30 1.93 -11.02
N ASP A 27 -3.50 2.31 -12.28
CA ASP A 27 -4.68 1.93 -13.07
C ASP A 27 -4.59 0.49 -13.60
N LYS A 28 -3.48 -0.21 -13.33
CA LYS A 28 -3.28 -1.63 -13.69
C LYS A 28 -3.42 -2.56 -12.49
N LEU A 29 -3.62 -2.03 -11.29
CA LEU A 29 -3.83 -2.83 -10.09
C LEU A 29 -5.15 -3.62 -10.17
N GLN A 30 -5.13 -4.82 -9.62
CA GLN A 30 -6.26 -5.75 -9.61
C GLN A 30 -6.30 -6.54 -8.29
N VAL A 31 -7.35 -7.33 -8.09
CA VAL A 31 -7.45 -8.22 -6.93
C VAL A 31 -6.24 -9.17 -6.90
N GLY A 32 -5.70 -9.39 -5.71
CA GLY A 32 -4.46 -10.15 -5.45
C GLY A 32 -3.17 -9.34 -5.59
N CYS A 33 -3.22 -8.10 -6.08
CA CYS A 33 -2.04 -7.23 -6.07
C CYS A 33 -1.66 -6.83 -4.65
N ILE A 34 -0.35 -6.66 -4.43
CA ILE A 34 0.20 -6.21 -3.15
C ILE A 34 0.66 -4.76 -3.30
N VAL A 35 0.31 -3.90 -2.35
CA VAL A 35 0.69 -2.48 -2.38
C VAL A 35 1.11 -2.02 -0.98
N ARG A 36 1.97 -1.00 -0.88
CA ARG A 36 2.24 -0.32 0.39
C ARG A 36 1.51 1.00 0.48
N CYS A 37 0.85 1.22 1.61
CA CYS A 37 0.34 2.55 1.96
C CYS A 37 1.05 3.04 3.23
N ILE A 38 1.24 4.35 3.31
CA ILE A 38 1.61 5.00 4.57
C ILE A 38 0.29 5.31 5.28
N ILE A 39 0.22 5.02 6.57
CA ILE A 39 -0.93 5.32 7.40
C ILE A 39 -0.48 6.16 8.60
N ARG A 40 -1.41 6.96 9.10
CA ARG A 40 -1.27 7.72 10.34
C ARG A 40 -2.22 7.09 11.36
N ASN A 41 -1.66 6.45 12.37
CA ASN A 41 -2.38 5.85 13.48
C ASN A 41 -2.40 6.85 14.64
N GLU A 42 -3.56 7.45 14.89
CA GLU A 42 -3.78 8.31 16.05
C GLU A 42 -4.39 7.49 17.18
N SER A 43 -3.66 7.39 18.29
CA SER A 43 -4.19 6.91 19.57
C SER A 43 -4.43 8.09 20.51
N SER A 44 -5.02 7.84 21.69
CA SER A 44 -5.21 8.87 22.72
C SER A 44 -3.90 9.43 23.28
N GLU A 45 -2.79 8.70 23.10
CA GLU A 45 -1.50 9.00 23.74
C GLU A 45 -0.42 9.40 22.73
N GLN A 46 -0.54 8.96 21.47
CA GLN A 46 0.47 9.23 20.45
C GLN A 46 -0.04 9.13 19.01
N VAL A 47 0.70 9.78 18.11
CA VAL A 47 0.53 9.72 16.66
C VAL A 47 1.71 8.97 16.07
N ILE A 48 1.46 7.80 15.49
CA ILE A 48 2.47 6.97 14.85
C ILE A 48 2.22 6.94 13.34
N TRP A 49 3.29 6.99 12.56
CA TRP A 49 3.25 6.76 11.12
C TRP A 49 3.76 5.36 10.83
N GLU A 50 2.96 4.57 10.11
CA GLU A 50 3.32 3.19 9.77
C GLU A 50 3.26 3.00 8.25
N ALA A 51 4.19 2.24 7.71
CA ALA A 51 4.16 1.81 6.31
C ALA A 51 3.73 0.35 6.26
N LEU A 52 2.52 0.09 5.75
CA LEU A 52 1.91 -1.25 5.76
C LEU A 52 1.65 -1.77 4.37
N TYR A 53 1.86 -3.07 4.20
CA TYR A 53 1.49 -3.80 3.00
C TYR A 53 0.06 -4.30 3.05
N PHE A 54 -0.60 -4.23 1.91
CA PHE A 54 -1.98 -4.66 1.72
C PHE A 54 -2.08 -5.56 0.50
N GLU A 55 -2.76 -6.69 0.64
CA GLU A 55 -3.29 -7.45 -0.49
C GLU A 55 -4.66 -6.88 -0.87
N ILE A 56 -4.85 -6.51 -2.14
CA ILE A 56 -6.12 -5.98 -2.64
C ILE A 56 -7.13 -7.13 -2.77
N LEU A 57 -8.20 -7.08 -1.98
CA LEU A 57 -9.28 -8.07 -2.01
C LEU A 57 -10.44 -7.66 -2.92
N LYS A 58 -10.65 -6.35 -3.08
CA LYS A 58 -11.73 -5.80 -3.90
C LYS A 58 -11.36 -4.42 -4.42
N ILE A 59 -11.85 -4.11 -5.62
CA ILE A 59 -11.81 -2.76 -6.20
C ILE A 59 -13.21 -2.42 -6.68
N LYS A 60 -13.71 -1.25 -6.33
CA LYS A 60 -15.03 -0.74 -6.76
C LYS A 60 -15.02 0.79 -6.70
N ASP A 61 -15.41 1.44 -7.79
CA ASP A 61 -15.54 2.91 -7.88
C ASP A 61 -14.28 3.67 -7.40
N GLY A 62 -13.10 3.16 -7.75
CA GLY A 62 -11.81 3.72 -7.35
C GLY A 62 -11.46 3.57 -5.86
N THR A 63 -12.25 2.80 -5.10
CA THR A 63 -11.94 2.37 -3.73
C THR A 63 -11.30 0.99 -3.78
N PHE A 64 -10.26 0.82 -2.96
CA PHE A 64 -9.55 -0.43 -2.76
C PHE A 64 -9.87 -0.94 -1.36
N TRP A 65 -10.21 -2.21 -1.23
CA TRP A 65 -10.30 -2.92 0.04
C TRP A 65 -9.07 -3.78 0.15
N GLY A 66 -8.14 -3.39 1.03
CA GLY A 66 -6.89 -4.10 1.23
C GLY A 66 -6.86 -4.78 2.59
N LYS A 67 -6.40 -6.03 2.60
CA LYS A 67 -6.12 -6.78 3.82
C LYS A 67 -4.68 -6.56 4.24
N THR A 68 -4.44 -6.16 5.48
CA THR A 68 -3.08 -6.00 6.02
C THR A 68 -2.33 -7.31 5.98
N LEU A 69 -1.12 -7.27 5.42
CA LEU A 69 -0.18 -8.38 5.42
C LEU A 69 0.75 -8.27 6.62
N ASP A 70 1.13 -9.42 7.17
CA ASP A 70 2.13 -9.50 8.24
C ASP A 70 3.55 -9.59 7.68
N ILE A 71 3.88 -8.67 6.78
CA ILE A 71 5.18 -8.63 6.12
C ILE A 71 5.78 -7.25 6.32
N TYR A 72 7.03 -7.25 6.80
CA TYR A 72 7.93 -6.10 6.88
C TYR A 72 7.25 -4.78 7.31
N ARG A 73 6.96 -4.67 8.60
CA ARG A 73 6.45 -3.44 9.22
C ARG A 73 7.63 -2.57 9.66
N LEU A 74 7.77 -1.38 9.10
CA LEU A 74 8.74 -0.39 9.54
C LEU A 74 8.08 0.58 10.53
N GLY A 75 8.60 0.63 11.76
CA GLY A 75 8.22 1.55 12.84
C GLY A 75 8.89 1.13 14.16
N GLU A 76 9.47 2.07 14.90
CA GLU A 76 10.17 1.80 16.17
C GLU A 76 9.19 1.39 17.30
N ASP A 77 7.91 1.77 17.18
CA ASP A 77 6.84 1.49 18.13
C ASP A 77 5.61 0.95 17.39
N VAL A 78 5.70 -0.27 16.83
CA VAL A 78 4.57 -0.90 16.11
C VAL A 78 3.43 -1.16 17.09
N ILE A 79 2.53 -0.19 17.26
CA ILE A 79 1.23 -0.44 17.88
C ILE A 79 0.41 -1.24 16.87
N GLY A 80 0.58 -2.55 17.00
CA GLY A 80 0.08 -3.59 16.11
C GLY A 80 -1.36 -3.36 15.69
N LEU A 81 -1.54 -2.80 14.49
CA LEU A 81 -2.77 -3.06 13.76
C LEU A 81 -2.87 -4.57 13.53
N PRO A 82 -4.03 -5.19 13.83
CA PRO A 82 -4.16 -6.63 13.68
C PRO A 82 -3.86 -7.02 12.24
N THR A 83 -3.04 -8.06 12.08
CA THR A 83 -2.83 -8.71 10.79
C THR A 83 -4.18 -9.22 10.28
N ASN A 84 -4.36 -9.27 8.95
CA ASN A 84 -5.64 -9.64 8.33
C ASN A 84 -6.80 -8.65 8.55
N THR A 85 -6.53 -7.43 9.02
CA THR A 85 -7.56 -6.38 9.08
C THR A 85 -7.78 -5.78 7.71
N ILE A 86 -9.05 -5.55 7.36
CA ILE A 86 -9.42 -4.94 6.07
C ILE A 86 -9.57 -3.43 6.26
N PHE A 87 -8.87 -2.67 5.43
CA PHE A 87 -8.99 -1.23 5.34
C PHE A 87 -9.42 -0.81 3.93
N THR A 88 -10.06 0.35 3.86
CA THR A 88 -10.37 1.00 2.58
C THR A 88 -9.42 2.15 2.30
N PHE A 89 -8.90 2.23 1.08
CA PHE A 89 -8.07 3.34 0.63
C PHE A 89 -8.30 3.65 -0.85
N ARG A 90 -7.73 4.76 -1.31
CA ARG A 90 -7.80 5.24 -2.69
C ARG A 90 -6.46 5.01 -3.38
N LYS A 91 -6.45 4.98 -4.72
CA LYS A 91 -5.23 4.74 -5.50
C LYS A 91 -4.10 5.72 -5.18
N ASN A 92 -4.42 6.97 -4.88
CA ASN A 92 -3.47 8.03 -4.55
C ASN A 92 -2.85 7.91 -3.15
N HIS A 93 -3.38 7.03 -2.29
CA HIS A 93 -2.78 6.69 -1.00
C HIS A 93 -1.67 5.64 -1.11
N ILE A 94 -1.52 5.00 -2.28
CA ILE A 94 -0.52 3.96 -2.52
C ILE A 94 0.84 4.62 -2.74
N ALA A 95 1.81 4.28 -1.88
CA ALA A 95 3.17 4.82 -1.91
C ALA A 95 4.16 3.89 -2.62
N GLU A 96 3.86 2.58 -2.70
CA GLU A 96 4.75 1.59 -3.30
C GLU A 96 3.96 0.45 -3.97
N ILE A 97 4.47 -0.05 -5.09
CA ILE A 97 4.04 -1.32 -5.70
C ILE A 97 5.27 -2.24 -5.76
N PRO A 98 5.44 -3.19 -4.83
CA PRO A 98 6.56 -4.13 -4.86
C PRO A 98 6.39 -5.11 -6.03
N ILE A 99 6.99 -4.83 -7.19
CA ILE A 99 6.79 -5.55 -8.46
C ILE A 99 7.13 -7.03 -8.29
N MET A 100 8.21 -7.33 -7.56
CA MET A 100 8.66 -8.71 -7.31
C MET A 100 7.73 -9.51 -6.40
N TRP A 101 6.83 -8.86 -5.68
CA TRP A 101 5.83 -9.53 -4.83
C TRP A 101 4.50 -9.71 -5.54
N GLN A 102 4.35 -9.11 -6.72
CA GLN A 102 3.10 -9.24 -7.47
C GLN A 102 2.92 -10.66 -8.00
N PRO A 103 1.65 -11.08 -8.17
CA PRO A 103 1.32 -12.30 -8.88
C PRO A 103 2.00 -12.35 -10.26
N SER A 104 2.41 -13.55 -10.68
CA SER A 104 3.18 -13.74 -11.92
C SER A 104 2.46 -13.19 -13.15
N TYR A 105 1.14 -13.29 -13.20
CA TYR A 105 0.30 -12.82 -14.31
C TYR A 105 0.30 -11.31 -14.50
N ILE A 106 0.62 -10.52 -13.46
CA ILE A 106 0.63 -9.06 -13.54
C ILE A 106 2.04 -8.46 -13.53
N ARG A 107 3.02 -9.17 -12.96
CA ARG A 107 4.40 -8.70 -12.81
C ARG A 107 4.98 -8.13 -14.10
N LYS A 108 4.88 -8.89 -15.20
CA LYS A 108 5.40 -8.47 -16.53
C LYS A 108 4.74 -7.19 -17.05
N ASN A 109 3.46 -6.96 -16.71
CA ASN A 109 2.76 -5.75 -17.12
C ASN A 109 3.23 -4.55 -16.30
N LEU A 110 3.35 -4.70 -14.97
CA LEU A 110 3.79 -3.64 -14.06
C LEU A 110 5.25 -3.22 -14.30
N SER A 111 6.14 -4.16 -14.63
CA SER A 111 7.55 -3.84 -14.95
C SER A 111 7.71 -2.86 -16.11
N LYS A 112 6.73 -2.74 -17.01
CA LYS A 112 6.76 -1.77 -18.12
C LYS A 112 6.61 -0.31 -17.67
N TYR A 113 6.17 -0.11 -16.43
CA TYR A 113 5.95 1.20 -15.84
C TYR A 113 7.11 1.66 -14.95
N LEU A 114 8.17 0.86 -14.84
CA LEU A 114 9.42 1.31 -14.25
C LEU A 114 9.99 2.47 -15.09
N VAL A 115 10.25 3.58 -14.42
CA VAL A 115 10.89 4.75 -15.03
C VAL A 115 12.39 4.53 -14.96
N GLN A 116 13.04 4.57 -16.13
CA GLN A 116 14.49 4.50 -16.27
C GLN A 116 15.13 5.86 -15.96
#